data_AF-A0A9Q1N0W9-F1
#
_entry.id   AF-A0A9Q1N0W9-F1
#
_cell.length_a   1.000
_cell.length_b   1.000
_cell.length_c   1.000
_cell.angle_alpha   90.00
_cell.angle_beta   90.00
_cell.angle_gamma   90.00
#
_symmetry.space_group_name_H-M   'P 1'
#
loop_
_entity.id
_entity.type
_entity.pdbx_description
1 polymer ?
#
loop_
_entity_poly.entity_id
_entity_poly.type
_entity_poly.pdbx_seq_one_letter_code
_entity_poly.pdbx_strand_id
1 'polypeptide(L)'
;MLVPFTVPMFLVDENGEDRIFIEGELSDLSNKELRRVVAFLLECPQNFTPWGLLEFMDKVLPVAVALDLQPSLLKVQFSGLLYTYDPLLWHAYLVMYLSYMDSFEGKEMEIASRLLLLSKESQHHLFFRLLVLHWLVGFIGLVLKRDFEKRKNVVDMSLSFYPSVFDPLALKSLKLDLLAYCSVLIDDVNGVKGSLRMTREKLFEDGLVCVSGFKWLPPWSMETSVAFRAIHKFLIGQTSHSENDSISNKILLEPAIYHTVQRTLIDSV
;
A
#
# COMPACT_ATOMS: atom_id res chain seq x y z
N MET A 1 26.27 13.95 34.44
CA MET A 1 25.69 13.76 35.79
C MET A 1 24.49 12.84 35.61
N LEU A 2 24.63 11.55 35.94
CA LEU A 2 23.55 10.57 35.82
C LEU A 2 22.59 10.82 37.00
N VAL A 3 21.37 11.27 36.71
CA VAL A 3 20.32 11.38 37.73
C VAL A 3 19.96 9.96 38.13
N PRO A 4 20.04 9.58 39.42
CA PRO A 4 19.68 8.24 39.84
C PRO A 4 18.20 7.99 39.53
N PHE A 5 17.92 6.86 38.88
CA PHE A 5 16.56 6.43 38.59
C PHE A 5 15.88 6.05 39.91
N THR A 6 15.15 7.00 40.50
CA THR A 6 14.27 6.72 41.64
C THR A 6 13.04 5.98 41.14
N VAL A 7 12.96 4.70 41.47
CA VAL A 7 11.77 3.87 41.22
C VAL A 7 10.59 4.49 41.99
N PRO A 8 9.45 4.75 41.34
CA PRO A 8 8.27 5.28 42.02
C PRO A 8 7.84 4.41 43.20
N MET A 9 7.55 5.03 44.35
CA MET A 9 7.21 4.34 45.62
C MET A 9 6.01 3.39 45.52
N PHE A 10 5.13 3.56 44.52
CA PHE A 10 4.00 2.66 44.29
C PHE A 10 4.39 1.29 43.74
N LEU A 11 5.61 1.12 43.19
CA LEU A 11 6.17 -0.16 42.76
C LEU A 11 6.90 -0.91 43.89
N VAL A 12 7.12 -0.27 45.03
CA VAL A 12 7.96 -0.79 46.13
C VAL A 12 7.12 -1.27 47.32
N ASP A 13 5.81 -0.99 47.35
CA ASP A 13 4.95 -1.25 48.51
C ASP A 13 4.13 -2.54 48.34
N GLU A 14 4.74 -3.68 48.68
CA GLU A 14 4.08 -5.01 48.71
C GLU A 14 3.48 -5.38 50.08
N ASN A 15 3.49 -4.49 51.08
CA ASN A 15 3.00 -4.85 52.43
C ASN A 15 1.80 -4.01 52.90
N GLY A 16 0.62 -4.60 52.75
CA GLY A 16 -0.32 -4.79 53.86
C GLY A 16 -1.03 -3.57 54.46
N GLU A 17 -2.34 -3.51 54.18
CA GLU A 17 -3.40 -3.03 55.08
C GLU A 17 -3.55 -1.51 55.27
N ASP A 18 -4.18 -0.85 54.28
CA ASP A 18 -5.28 0.14 54.44
C ASP A 18 -5.51 0.94 53.14
N ARG A 19 -5.96 0.27 52.07
CA ARG A 19 -6.16 0.93 50.75
C ARG A 19 -7.53 0.64 50.14
N ILE A 20 -8.61 0.98 50.84
CA ILE A 20 -9.96 0.95 50.22
C ILE A 20 -10.28 2.30 49.52
N PHE A 21 -9.51 3.36 49.76
CA PHE A 21 -9.75 4.69 49.16
C PHE A 21 -8.75 5.13 48.08
N ILE A 22 -7.68 4.36 47.80
CA ILE A 22 -6.52 4.89 47.07
C ILE A 22 -6.25 4.16 45.74
N GLU A 23 -6.82 2.97 45.53
CA GLU A 23 -6.48 2.14 44.36
C GLU A 23 -6.97 2.74 43.04
N GLY A 24 -8.18 3.34 43.03
CA GLY A 24 -8.73 4.03 41.85
C GLY A 24 -8.03 5.35 41.53
N GLU A 25 -7.87 6.23 42.53
CA GLU A 25 -7.24 7.55 42.35
C GLU A 25 -5.73 7.49 42.07
N LEU A 26 -4.99 6.55 42.68
CA LEU A 26 -3.58 6.33 42.32
C LEU A 26 -3.45 5.76 40.92
N SER A 27 -4.33 4.83 40.51
CA SER A 27 -4.30 4.31 39.14
C SER A 27 -4.57 5.42 38.12
N ASP A 28 -5.50 6.34 38.42
CA ASP A 28 -5.82 7.48 37.56
C ASP A 28 -4.69 8.51 37.52
N LEU A 29 -4.01 8.74 38.65
CA LEU A 29 -2.85 9.63 38.71
C LEU A 29 -1.65 9.02 37.96
N SER A 30 -1.37 7.74 38.18
CA SER A 30 -0.29 7.02 37.47
C SER A 30 -0.58 6.92 35.98
N ASN A 31 -1.83 6.73 35.58
CA ASN A 31 -2.24 6.71 34.18
C ASN A 31 -2.09 8.09 33.54
N LYS A 32 -2.40 9.17 34.27
CA LYS A 32 -2.16 10.55 33.79
C LYS A 32 -0.68 10.86 33.63
N GLU A 33 0.16 10.44 34.57
CA GLU A 33 1.61 10.61 34.48
C GLU A 33 2.20 9.76 33.34
N LEU A 34 1.81 8.50 33.24
CA LEU A 34 2.24 7.61 32.16
C LEU A 34 1.80 8.15 30.79
N ARG A 35 0.57 8.67 30.69
CA ARG A 35 0.08 9.34 29.47
C ARG A 35 0.95 10.54 29.10
N ARG A 36 1.39 11.36 30.06
CA ARG A 36 2.33 12.46 29.80
C ARG A 36 3.69 11.97 29.34
N VAL A 37 4.24 10.94 29.97
CA VAL A 37 5.53 10.35 29.58
C VAL A 37 5.46 9.78 28.17
N VAL A 38 4.41 9.02 27.84
CA VAL A 38 4.23 8.45 26.50
C VAL A 38 4.01 9.55 25.47
N ALA A 39 3.21 10.58 25.76
CA ALA A 39 3.04 11.72 24.87
C ALA A 39 4.37 12.44 24.60
N PHE A 40 5.19 12.67 25.63
CA PHE A 40 6.52 13.27 25.48
C PHE A 40 7.46 12.41 24.63
N LEU A 41 7.45 11.09 24.83
CA LEU A 41 8.24 10.17 24.02
C LEU A 41 7.84 10.22 22.53
N LEU A 42 6.55 10.37 22.24
CA LEU A 42 6.02 10.52 20.88
C LEU A 42 6.39 11.86 20.22
N GLU A 43 6.87 12.86 20.96
CA GLU A 43 7.40 14.12 20.41
C GLU A 43 8.87 14.05 19.98
N CYS A 44 9.56 12.95 20.32
CA CYS A 44 10.98 12.75 20.04
C CYS A 44 11.34 11.79 18.87
N PRO A 45 10.46 11.48 17.88
CA PRO A 45 10.75 10.44 16.89
C PRO A 45 11.99 10.75 16.04
N GLN A 46 12.28 12.04 15.81
CA GLN A 46 13.45 12.52 15.07
C GLN A 46 14.81 12.20 15.72
N ASN A 47 14.84 11.83 17.00
CA ASN A 47 16.09 11.54 17.70
C ASN A 47 16.55 10.08 17.52
N PHE A 48 15.69 9.23 16.94
CA PHE A 48 16.00 7.82 16.75
C PHE A 48 16.58 7.55 15.36
N THR A 49 17.42 6.52 15.28
CA THR A 49 17.77 5.91 13.99
C THR A 49 16.53 5.19 13.41
N PRO A 50 16.48 4.88 12.10
CA PRO A 50 15.35 4.16 11.52
C PRO A 50 14.96 2.86 12.25
N TRP A 51 15.97 2.09 12.66
CA TRP A 51 15.79 0.89 13.46
C TRP A 51 15.28 1.18 14.87
N GLY A 52 15.87 2.18 15.54
CA GLY A 52 15.42 2.60 16.86
C GLY A 52 13.99 3.11 16.83
N LEU A 53 13.57 3.78 15.75
CA LEU A 53 12.21 4.27 15.59
C LEU A 53 11.21 3.12 15.42
N LEU A 54 11.57 2.10 14.64
CA LEU A 54 10.73 0.92 14.46
C LEU A 54 10.51 0.17 15.78
N GLU A 55 11.59 -0.07 16.53
CA GLU A 55 11.51 -0.73 17.85
C GLU A 55 10.74 0.13 18.86
N PHE A 56 10.98 1.44 18.86
CA PHE A 56 10.22 2.39 19.66
C PHE A 56 8.72 2.32 19.36
N MET A 57 8.35 2.35 18.07
CA MET A 57 6.95 2.24 17.66
C MET A 57 6.32 0.90 18.08
N ASP A 58 7.03 -0.22 17.93
CA ASP A 58 6.57 -1.55 18.36
C ASP A 58 6.22 -1.60 19.86
N LYS A 59 7.04 -0.95 20.70
CA LYS A 59 6.82 -0.95 22.16
C LYS A 59 5.86 0.13 22.63
N VAL A 60 5.89 1.31 22.04
CA VAL A 60 5.16 2.49 22.54
C VAL A 60 3.75 2.59 21.97
N LEU A 61 3.50 2.16 20.73
CA LEU A 61 2.16 2.22 20.14
C LEU A 61 1.12 1.40 20.91
N PRO A 62 1.38 0.15 21.33
CA PRO A 62 0.40 -0.62 22.11
C PRO A 62 0.08 0.03 23.45
N VAL A 63 1.08 0.63 24.10
CA VAL A 63 0.91 1.36 25.36
C VAL A 63 0.09 2.63 25.13
N ALA A 64 0.32 3.33 24.01
CA ALA A 64 -0.47 4.50 23.65
C ALA A 64 -1.95 4.18 23.45
N VAL A 65 -2.26 3.02 22.85
CA VAL A 65 -3.64 2.51 22.72
C VAL A 65 -4.26 2.22 24.08
N ALA A 66 -3.53 1.49 24.94
CA ALA A 66 -4.02 1.12 26.26
C ALA A 66 -4.31 2.36 27.13
N LEU A 67 -3.60 3.46 26.90
CA LEU A 67 -3.78 4.73 27.61
C LEU A 67 -4.79 5.68 26.94
N ASP A 68 -5.45 5.23 25.87
CA ASP A 68 -6.41 6.02 25.08
C ASP A 68 -5.82 7.37 24.63
N LEU A 69 -4.56 7.35 24.19
CA LEU A 69 -3.93 8.54 23.62
C LEU A 69 -4.57 8.88 22.28
N GLN A 70 -4.83 10.18 22.08
CA GLN A 70 -5.50 10.65 20.87
C GLN A 70 -4.68 10.27 19.63
N PRO A 71 -5.21 9.45 18.72
CA PRO A 71 -4.46 8.99 17.55
C PRO A 71 -4.05 10.11 16.58
N SER A 72 -4.68 11.29 16.68
CA SER A 72 -4.27 12.48 15.94
C SER A 72 -2.86 12.96 16.31
N LEU A 73 -2.39 12.68 17.54
CA LEU A 73 -1.00 12.94 17.95
C LEU A 73 -0.04 12.10 17.10
N LEU A 74 -0.35 10.81 16.88
CA LEU A 74 0.46 9.94 16.03
C LEU A 74 0.52 10.49 14.59
N LYS A 75 -0.61 10.96 14.07
CA LYS A 75 -0.68 11.54 12.73
C LYS A 75 0.23 12.76 12.57
N VAL A 76 0.27 13.67 13.55
CA VAL A 76 1.11 14.87 13.51
C VAL A 76 2.59 14.51 13.66
N GLN A 77 2.93 13.67 14.63
CA GLN A 77 4.33 13.37 14.94
C GLN A 77 5.01 12.54 13.86
N PHE A 78 4.27 11.62 13.23
CA PHE A 78 4.81 10.70 12.23
C PHE A 78 4.50 11.10 10.78
N SER A 79 3.88 12.26 10.52
CA SER A 79 3.61 12.71 9.14
C SER A 79 4.90 12.88 8.32
N GLY A 80 6.01 13.23 8.99
CA GLY A 80 7.31 13.38 8.35
C GLY A 80 7.84 12.08 7.73
N LEU A 81 7.42 10.91 8.24
CA LEU A 81 7.88 9.60 7.73
C LEU A 81 7.47 9.38 6.27
N LEU A 82 6.33 9.95 5.86
CA LEU A 82 5.83 9.89 4.48
C LEU A 82 6.78 10.55 3.47
N TYR A 83 7.66 11.43 3.92
CA TYR A 83 8.58 12.16 3.06
C TYR A 83 10.00 11.60 3.09
N THR A 84 10.22 10.50 3.83
CA THR A 84 11.51 9.80 3.87
C THR A 84 11.71 8.90 2.66
N TYR A 85 12.96 8.51 2.40
CA TYR A 85 13.34 7.56 1.37
C TYR A 85 13.84 6.23 1.95
N ASP A 86 13.62 6.01 3.25
CA ASP A 86 14.03 4.80 3.95
C ASP A 86 12.89 3.77 3.92
N PRO A 87 13.13 2.55 3.39
CA PRO A 87 12.10 1.51 3.32
C PRO A 87 11.55 1.08 4.69
N LEU A 88 12.39 1.06 5.74
CA LEU A 88 11.96 0.68 7.08
C LEU A 88 11.00 1.71 7.67
N LEU A 89 11.31 2.99 7.48
CA LEU A 89 10.45 4.09 7.94
C LEU A 89 9.11 4.10 7.21
N TRP A 90 9.12 3.81 5.91
CA TRP A 90 7.90 3.61 5.12
C TRP A 90 7.08 2.43 5.62
N HIS A 91 7.74 1.30 5.89
CA HIS A 91 7.06 0.14 6.43
C HIS A 91 6.43 0.44 7.80
N ALA A 92 7.16 1.10 8.70
CA ALA A 92 6.66 1.53 10.01
C ALA A 92 5.44 2.44 9.87
N TYR A 93 5.49 3.40 8.94
CA TYR A 93 4.38 4.30 8.66
C TYR A 93 3.14 3.56 8.14
N LEU A 94 3.32 2.60 7.23
CA LEU A 94 2.23 1.79 6.71
C LEU A 94 1.62 0.87 7.79
N VAL A 95 2.44 0.26 8.65
CA VAL A 95 1.97 -0.55 9.79
C VAL A 95 1.17 0.31 10.78
N MET A 96 1.65 1.52 11.06
CA MET A 96 0.91 2.48 11.88
C MET A 96 -0.41 2.88 11.21
N TYR A 97 -0.41 3.20 9.92
CA TYR A 97 -1.64 3.49 9.18
C TYR A 97 -2.65 2.34 9.30
N LEU A 98 -2.22 1.09 9.12
CA LEU A 98 -3.07 -0.09 9.24
C LEU A 98 -3.63 -0.28 10.65
N SER A 99 -2.84 0.05 11.68
CA SER A 99 -3.26 -0.09 13.08
C SER A 99 -4.27 0.98 13.50
N TYR A 100 -4.25 2.15 12.84
CA TYR A 100 -5.04 3.33 13.21
C TYR A 100 -5.83 3.91 12.04
N MET A 101 -6.35 3.07 11.15
CA MET A 101 -6.96 3.52 9.88
C MET A 101 -8.03 4.60 10.03
N ASP A 102 -8.82 4.57 11.10
CA ASP A 102 -9.88 5.56 11.34
C ASP A 102 -9.33 6.96 11.61
N SER A 103 -8.15 7.04 12.21
CA SER A 103 -7.52 8.30 12.59
C SER A 103 -6.75 8.95 11.43
N PHE A 104 -6.38 8.13 10.44
CA PHE A 104 -5.68 8.55 9.23
C PHE A 104 -6.62 8.74 8.03
N GLU A 105 -7.93 8.76 8.26
CA GLU A 105 -8.91 8.98 7.19
C GLU A 105 -8.61 10.25 6.38
N GLY A 106 -8.74 10.13 5.06
CA GLY A 106 -8.49 11.19 4.08
C GLY A 106 -7.04 11.31 3.62
N LYS A 107 -6.10 10.54 4.20
CA LYS A 107 -4.70 10.51 3.76
C LYS A 107 -4.41 9.46 2.68
N GLU A 108 -5.41 8.66 2.27
CA GLU A 108 -5.17 7.51 1.39
C GLU A 108 -4.56 7.91 0.05
N MET A 109 -5.09 8.97 -0.55
CA MET A 109 -4.60 9.47 -1.84
C MET A 109 -3.18 10.03 -1.74
N GLU A 110 -2.82 10.64 -0.62
CA GLU A 110 -1.47 11.16 -0.38
C GLU A 110 -0.47 9.99 -0.28
N ILE A 111 -0.82 8.96 0.49
CA ILE A 111 -0.02 7.74 0.66
C ILE A 111 0.17 7.03 -0.68
N ALA A 112 -0.92 6.78 -1.40
CA ALA A 112 -0.89 6.11 -2.70
C ALA A 112 -0.07 6.90 -3.74
N SER A 113 -0.26 8.23 -3.79
CA SER A 113 0.50 9.09 -4.71
C SER A 113 1.99 9.09 -4.40
N ARG A 114 2.36 9.09 -3.11
CA ARG A 114 3.76 9.09 -2.71
C ARG A 114 4.43 7.74 -2.96
N LEU A 115 3.76 6.61 -2.66
CA LEU A 115 4.23 5.28 -3.07
C LEU A 115 4.41 5.21 -4.59
N LEU A 116 3.47 5.75 -5.36
CA LEU A 116 3.61 5.78 -6.81
C LEU A 116 4.85 6.57 -7.26
N LEU A 117 5.12 7.73 -6.66
CA LEU A 117 6.32 8.52 -6.96
C LEU A 117 7.60 7.73 -6.68
N LEU A 118 7.70 7.10 -5.51
CA LEU A 118 8.85 6.27 -5.13
C LEU A 118 9.08 5.09 -6.09
N SER A 119 8.01 4.52 -6.65
CA SER A 119 8.14 3.44 -7.64
C SER A 119 8.77 3.91 -8.97
N LYS A 120 8.59 5.19 -9.31
CA LYS A 120 9.08 5.81 -10.55
C LYS A 120 10.51 6.34 -10.44
N GLU A 121 10.99 6.63 -9.24
CA GLU A 121 12.34 7.15 -9.03
C GLU A 121 13.40 6.11 -9.38
N SER A 122 14.11 6.33 -10.50
CA SER A 122 15.14 5.42 -11.00
C SER A 122 16.41 5.40 -10.15
N GLN A 123 16.61 6.42 -9.31
CA GLN A 123 17.75 6.52 -8.39
C GLN A 123 17.67 5.50 -7.25
N HIS A 124 16.47 4.97 -6.96
CA HIS A 124 16.29 3.97 -5.93
C HIS A 124 16.70 2.58 -6.38
N HIS A 125 17.14 1.77 -5.42
CA HIS A 125 17.42 0.36 -5.66
C HIS A 125 16.16 -0.37 -6.17
N LEU A 126 16.37 -1.32 -7.07
CA LEU A 126 15.29 -2.11 -7.66
C LEU A 126 14.42 -2.80 -6.60
N PHE A 127 15.03 -3.36 -5.55
CA PHE A 127 14.28 -4.03 -4.48
C PHE A 127 13.30 -3.06 -3.79
N PHE A 128 13.72 -1.81 -3.57
CA PHE A 128 12.88 -0.81 -2.92
C PHE A 128 11.71 -0.42 -3.83
N ARG A 129 11.98 -0.20 -5.13
CA ARG A 129 10.93 0.10 -6.11
C ARG A 129 9.90 -1.03 -6.24
N LEU A 130 10.35 -2.29 -6.19
CA LEU A 130 9.48 -3.46 -6.18
C LEU A 130 8.63 -3.54 -4.89
N LEU A 131 9.26 -3.30 -3.75
CA LEU A 131 8.61 -3.32 -2.45
C LEU A 131 7.54 -2.23 -2.33
N VAL A 132 7.82 -1.03 -2.83
CA VAL A 132 6.88 0.08 -2.90
C VAL A 132 5.65 -0.26 -3.75
N LEU A 133 5.85 -0.89 -4.91
CA LEU A 133 4.72 -1.36 -5.72
C LEU A 133 3.92 -2.46 -5.02
N HIS A 134 4.59 -3.38 -4.33
CA HIS A 134 3.92 -4.41 -3.54
C HIS A 134 3.05 -3.79 -2.44
N TRP A 135 3.58 -2.81 -1.70
CA TRP A 135 2.80 -2.06 -0.71
C TRP A 135 1.65 -1.30 -1.35
N LEU A 136 1.86 -0.67 -2.51
CA LEU A 136 0.82 0.06 -3.23
C LEU A 136 -0.34 -0.86 -3.65
N VAL A 137 -0.05 -2.07 -4.15
CA VAL A 137 -1.08 -3.09 -4.46
C VAL A 137 -1.90 -3.43 -3.21
N GLY A 138 -1.21 -3.76 -2.11
CA GLY A 138 -1.86 -4.11 -0.84
C GLY A 138 -2.70 -2.95 -0.30
N PHE A 139 -2.17 -1.73 -0.38
CA PHE A 139 -2.81 -0.51 0.06
C PHE A 139 -4.07 -0.21 -0.75
N ILE A 140 -4.01 -0.31 -2.09
CA ILE A 140 -5.18 -0.17 -2.96
C ILE A 140 -6.24 -1.20 -2.58
N GLY A 141 -5.87 -2.48 -2.46
CA GLY A 141 -6.81 -3.55 -2.08
C GLY A 141 -7.49 -3.29 -0.73
N LEU A 142 -6.76 -2.75 0.25
CA LEU A 142 -7.27 -2.37 1.55
C LEU A 142 -8.24 -1.18 1.48
N VAL A 143 -7.86 -0.10 0.79
CA VAL A 143 -8.70 1.10 0.64
C VAL A 143 -10.01 0.78 -0.07
N LEU A 144 -9.96 -0.04 -1.13
CA LEU A 144 -11.15 -0.42 -1.90
C LEU A 144 -12.11 -1.32 -1.14
N LYS A 145 -11.64 -2.12 -0.17
CA LYS A 145 -12.51 -2.91 0.71
C LYS A 145 -13.33 -2.03 1.65
N ARG A 146 -12.78 -0.89 2.08
CA ARG A 146 -13.44 0.05 2.99
C ARG A 146 -14.37 1.00 2.25
N ASP A 147 -13.95 1.49 1.10
CA ASP A 147 -14.68 2.49 0.34
C ASP A 147 -14.58 2.24 -1.17
N PHE A 148 -15.69 1.74 -1.74
CA PHE A 148 -15.81 1.44 -3.16
C PHE A 148 -15.82 2.71 -4.02
N GLU A 149 -16.16 3.89 -3.47
CA GLU A 149 -16.18 5.14 -4.22
C GLU A 149 -14.76 5.61 -4.58
N LYS A 150 -13.75 5.20 -3.81
CA LYS A 150 -12.32 5.46 -4.09
C LYS A 150 -11.77 4.68 -5.28
N ARG A 151 -12.54 3.77 -5.89
CA ARG A 151 -12.14 3.03 -7.12
C ARG A 151 -11.76 3.95 -8.26
N LYS A 152 -12.52 5.04 -8.46
CA LYS A 152 -12.24 6.01 -9.52
C LYS A 152 -10.82 6.57 -9.41
N ASN A 153 -10.38 6.92 -8.20
CA ASN A 153 -9.05 7.47 -7.97
C ASN A 153 -7.93 6.46 -8.28
N VAL A 154 -8.16 5.18 -7.98
CA VAL A 154 -7.24 4.08 -8.31
C VAL A 154 -7.14 3.91 -9.82
N VAL A 155 -8.28 3.98 -10.52
CA VAL A 155 -8.28 3.93 -11.99
C VAL A 155 -7.57 5.13 -12.59
N ASP A 156 -7.79 6.35 -12.07
CA ASP A 156 -7.05 7.53 -12.54
C ASP A 156 -5.54 7.38 -12.33
N MET A 157 -5.12 6.69 -11.26
CA MET A 157 -3.73 6.36 -10.98
C MET A 157 -3.15 5.31 -11.95
N SER A 158 -3.98 4.46 -12.57
CA SER A 158 -3.52 3.35 -13.43
C SER A 158 -2.61 3.78 -14.57
N LEU A 159 -2.83 4.97 -15.12
CA LEU A 159 -2.00 5.59 -16.17
C LEU A 159 -0.52 5.74 -15.78
N SER A 160 -0.24 5.72 -14.48
CA SER A 160 1.11 5.84 -13.96
C SER A 160 1.86 4.52 -13.85
N PHE A 161 1.20 3.38 -14.09
CA PHE A 161 1.80 2.06 -14.01
C PHE A 161 2.44 1.59 -15.31
N TYR A 162 2.36 2.34 -16.42
CA TYR A 162 3.03 1.92 -17.65
C TYR A 162 4.54 1.74 -17.44
N PRO A 163 5.12 0.60 -17.87
CA PRO A 163 6.55 0.39 -17.80
C PRO A 163 7.33 1.40 -18.64
N SER A 164 8.46 1.87 -18.10
CA SER A 164 9.44 2.65 -18.87
C SER A 164 10.34 1.73 -19.70
N VAL A 165 10.88 2.24 -20.81
CA VAL A 165 11.80 1.51 -21.71
C VAL A 165 12.97 0.89 -20.93
N PHE A 166 13.53 1.64 -19.99
CA PHE A 166 14.70 1.24 -19.18
C PHE A 166 14.34 0.57 -17.85
N ASP A 167 13.06 0.27 -17.59
CA ASP A 167 12.72 -0.45 -16.37
C ASP A 167 13.29 -1.88 -16.41
N PRO A 168 13.87 -2.40 -15.30
CA PRO A 168 14.27 -3.79 -15.21
C PRO A 168 13.08 -4.73 -15.43
N LEU A 169 13.34 -5.91 -15.99
CA LEU A 169 12.28 -6.87 -16.37
C LEU A 169 11.31 -7.19 -15.22
N ALA A 170 11.81 -7.37 -14.00
CA ALA A 170 10.99 -7.61 -12.82
C ALA A 170 10.00 -6.46 -12.54
N LEU A 171 10.44 -5.23 -12.76
CA LEU A 171 9.61 -4.05 -12.56
C LEU A 171 8.58 -3.88 -13.68
N LYS A 172 8.97 -4.14 -14.94
CA LYS A 172 8.03 -4.19 -16.07
C LYS A 172 6.92 -5.20 -15.82
N SER A 173 7.31 -6.39 -15.37
CA SER A 173 6.42 -7.48 -14.98
C SER A 173 5.39 -7.05 -13.92
N LEU A 174 5.85 -6.45 -12.82
CA LEU A 174 4.96 -6.05 -11.73
C LEU A 174 4.02 -4.89 -12.12
N LYS A 175 4.51 -3.96 -12.93
CA LYS A 175 3.73 -2.85 -13.50
C LYS A 175 2.63 -3.33 -14.45
N LEU A 176 2.93 -4.30 -15.32
CA LEU A 176 1.93 -4.93 -16.19
C LEU A 176 0.88 -5.70 -15.39
N ASP A 177 1.31 -6.40 -14.33
CA ASP A 177 0.38 -7.08 -13.42
C ASP A 177 -0.57 -6.10 -12.71
N LEU A 178 -0.05 -4.93 -12.32
CA LEU A 178 -0.83 -3.82 -11.76
C LEU A 178 -1.85 -3.25 -12.75
N LEU A 179 -1.45 -3.05 -14.00
CA LEU A 179 -2.35 -2.60 -15.07
C LEU A 179 -3.48 -3.61 -15.31
N ALA A 180 -3.17 -4.91 -15.34
CA ALA A 180 -4.18 -5.96 -15.45
C ALA A 180 -5.12 -6.01 -14.22
N TYR A 181 -4.61 -5.72 -13.02
CA TYR A 181 -5.46 -5.55 -11.85
C TYR A 181 -6.39 -4.34 -11.98
N CYS A 182 -5.88 -3.20 -12.45
CA CYS A 182 -6.69 -2.00 -12.70
C CYS A 182 -7.75 -2.20 -13.79
N SER A 183 -7.49 -3.02 -14.82
CA SER A 183 -8.48 -3.30 -15.86
C SER A 183 -9.72 -4.01 -15.31
N VAL A 184 -9.56 -4.91 -14.34
CA VAL A 184 -10.68 -5.57 -13.65
C VAL A 184 -11.49 -4.55 -12.84
N LEU A 185 -10.82 -3.57 -12.22
CA LEU A 185 -11.51 -2.54 -11.42
C LEU A 185 -12.36 -1.58 -12.27
N ILE A 186 -11.98 -1.33 -13.53
CA ILE A 186 -12.73 -0.45 -14.45
C ILE A 186 -14.13 -1.00 -14.74
N ASP A 187 -14.27 -2.32 -14.77
CA ASP A 187 -15.51 -3.01 -15.16
C ASP A 187 -16.62 -2.83 -14.16
N ASP A 188 -16.25 -2.95 -12.88
CA ASP A 188 -17.14 -2.70 -11.77
C ASP A 188 -17.54 -1.22 -11.67
N VAL A 189 -16.69 -0.30 -12.15
CA VAL A 189 -16.96 1.15 -12.09
C VAL A 189 -17.86 1.61 -13.24
N ASN A 190 -17.76 1.01 -14.43
CA ASN A 190 -18.61 1.37 -15.59
C ASN A 190 -20.12 1.10 -15.37
N GLY A 191 -20.50 0.33 -14.34
CA GLY A 191 -21.88 0.23 -13.87
C GLY A 191 -22.41 1.52 -13.21
N VAL A 192 -21.52 2.40 -12.77
CA VAL A 192 -21.82 3.70 -12.14
C VAL A 192 -21.57 4.79 -13.17
N LYS A 193 -22.63 5.46 -13.65
CA LYS A 193 -22.63 6.45 -14.75
C LYS A 193 -21.71 7.66 -14.53
N GLY A 194 -20.41 7.48 -14.69
CA GLY A 194 -19.40 8.53 -14.74
C GLY A 194 -18.52 8.34 -15.96
N SER A 195 -18.30 9.40 -16.74
CA SER A 195 -17.33 9.42 -17.83
C SER A 195 -15.94 9.14 -17.28
N LEU A 196 -15.49 7.88 -17.38
CA LEU A 196 -14.13 7.51 -17.08
C LEU A 196 -13.22 8.05 -18.19
N ARG A 197 -12.11 8.68 -17.82
CA ARG A 197 -11.08 9.11 -18.78
C ARG A 197 -10.40 7.93 -19.47
N MET A 198 -10.59 6.71 -18.94
CA MET A 198 -9.88 5.50 -19.33
C MET A 198 -10.83 4.33 -19.49
N THR A 199 -10.81 3.67 -20.65
CA THR A 199 -11.56 2.43 -20.87
C THR A 199 -10.64 1.22 -20.74
N ARG A 200 -11.23 0.04 -20.52
CA ARG A 200 -10.49 -1.22 -20.40
C ARG A 200 -9.68 -1.51 -21.67
N GLU A 201 -10.28 -1.27 -22.84
CA GLU A 201 -9.69 -1.54 -24.15
C GLU A 201 -8.46 -0.65 -24.38
N LYS A 202 -8.54 0.62 -23.98
CA LYS A 202 -7.43 1.57 -24.07
C LYS A 202 -6.27 1.17 -23.16
N LEU A 203 -6.57 0.76 -21.93
CA LEU A 203 -5.56 0.31 -20.97
C LEU A 203 -4.84 -0.96 -21.47
N PHE A 204 -5.60 -1.86 -22.09
CA PHE A 204 -5.05 -3.04 -22.75
C PHE A 204 -4.19 -2.69 -23.98
N GLU A 205 -4.67 -1.81 -24.86
CA GLU A 205 -3.93 -1.37 -26.06
C GLU A 205 -2.59 -0.71 -25.68
N ASP A 206 -2.59 0.25 -24.76
CA ASP A 206 -1.37 0.89 -24.26
C ASP A 206 -0.44 -0.13 -23.57
N GLY A 207 -1.00 -1.11 -22.86
CA GLY A 207 -0.26 -2.21 -22.25
C GLY A 207 0.41 -3.11 -23.29
N LEU A 208 -0.27 -3.41 -24.40
CA LEU A 208 0.29 -4.15 -25.53
C LEU A 208 1.42 -3.40 -26.22
N VAL A 209 1.32 -2.07 -26.36
CA VAL A 209 2.42 -1.24 -26.87
C VAL A 209 3.66 -1.34 -25.97
N CYS A 210 3.48 -1.46 -24.66
CA CYS A 210 4.59 -1.66 -23.74
C CYS A 210 5.24 -3.06 -23.92
N VAL A 211 4.44 -4.07 -24.25
CA VAL A 211 4.88 -5.46 -24.46
C VAL A 211 5.49 -5.68 -25.85
N SER A 212 5.03 -4.95 -26.89
CA SER A 212 5.55 -5.09 -28.26
C SER A 212 7.01 -4.63 -28.39
N GLY A 213 7.48 -3.77 -27.47
CA GLY A 213 8.89 -3.39 -27.37
C GLY A 213 9.81 -4.49 -26.82
N PHE A 214 9.27 -5.63 -26.39
CA PHE A 214 10.07 -6.77 -25.95
C PHE A 214 10.62 -7.52 -27.17
N LYS A 215 11.86 -7.99 -27.06
CA LYS A 215 12.42 -8.86 -28.08
C LYS A 215 11.75 -10.22 -27.95
N TRP A 216 11.04 -10.67 -28.98
CA TRP A 216 10.44 -12.01 -29.02
C TRP A 216 11.55 -13.06 -29.10
N LEU A 217 11.98 -13.49 -27.93
CA LEU A 217 12.99 -14.52 -27.72
C LEU A 217 12.30 -15.88 -27.63
N PRO A 218 13.05 -17.00 -27.70
CA PRO A 218 12.47 -18.33 -27.58
C PRO A 218 11.61 -18.50 -26.31
N PRO A 219 10.69 -19.49 -26.28
CA PRO A 219 9.69 -19.63 -25.21
C PRO A 219 10.22 -19.73 -23.78
N TRP A 220 11.48 -20.17 -23.62
CA TRP A 220 12.17 -20.23 -22.32
C TRP A 220 12.74 -18.89 -21.84
N SER A 221 12.64 -17.82 -22.64
CA SER A 221 13.06 -16.49 -22.26
C SER A 221 12.11 -15.89 -21.23
N MET A 222 12.69 -15.27 -20.19
CA MET A 222 11.92 -14.54 -19.18
C MET A 222 11.15 -13.36 -19.78
N GLU A 223 11.70 -12.70 -20.80
CA GLU A 223 11.04 -11.58 -21.49
C GLU A 223 9.76 -12.03 -22.19
N THR A 224 9.86 -13.10 -22.98
CA THR A 224 8.73 -13.73 -23.67
C THR A 224 7.69 -14.24 -22.66
N SER A 225 8.13 -14.89 -21.57
CA SER A 225 7.24 -15.36 -20.50
C SER A 225 6.47 -14.22 -19.82
N VAL A 226 7.12 -13.09 -19.52
CA VAL A 226 6.46 -11.91 -18.94
C VAL A 226 5.43 -11.32 -19.91
N ALA A 227 5.77 -11.20 -21.19
CA ALA A 227 4.87 -10.73 -22.24
C ALA A 227 3.60 -11.59 -22.32
N PHE A 228 3.76 -12.92 -22.47
CA PHE A 228 2.63 -13.85 -22.53
C PHE A 228 1.79 -13.83 -21.25
N ARG A 229 2.42 -13.78 -20.08
CA ARG A 229 1.72 -13.73 -18.80
C ARG A 229 0.90 -12.45 -18.65
N ALA A 230 1.44 -11.30 -19.06
CA ALA A 230 0.72 -10.03 -19.03
C ALA A 230 -0.52 -10.09 -19.93
N ILE A 231 -0.35 -10.51 -21.19
CA ILE A 231 -1.46 -10.67 -22.15
C ILE A 231 -2.52 -11.61 -21.57
N HIS A 232 -2.11 -12.77 -21.06
CA HIS A 232 -3.02 -13.74 -20.45
C HIS A 232 -3.80 -13.16 -19.27
N LYS A 233 -3.16 -12.38 -18.38
CA LYS A 233 -3.84 -11.74 -17.24
C LYS A 233 -4.85 -10.69 -17.69
N PHE A 234 -4.53 -9.90 -18.72
CA PHE A 234 -5.50 -8.97 -19.30
C PHE A 234 -6.70 -9.68 -19.91
N LEU A 235 -6.48 -10.81 -20.60
CA LEU A 235 -7.53 -11.59 -21.25
C LEU A 235 -8.42 -12.36 -20.26
N ILE A 236 -7.84 -13.00 -19.25
CA ILE A 236 -8.61 -13.71 -18.21
C ILE A 236 -9.31 -12.73 -17.28
N GLY A 237 -8.71 -11.57 -17.00
CA GLY A 237 -9.39 -10.52 -16.23
C GLY A 237 -10.72 -10.08 -16.83
N GLN A 238 -10.98 -10.37 -18.11
CA GLN A 238 -12.23 -10.04 -18.81
C GLN A 238 -13.36 -11.04 -18.57
N THR A 239 -13.06 -12.26 -18.10
CA THR A 239 -14.10 -13.27 -17.87
C THR A 239 -14.76 -12.98 -16.52
N SER A 240 -15.87 -12.24 -16.54
CA SER A 240 -16.73 -12.12 -15.36
C SER A 240 -17.24 -13.51 -15.00
N HIS A 241 -16.88 -13.99 -13.81
CA HIS A 241 -17.51 -15.18 -13.22
C HIS A 241 -18.94 -14.81 -12.82
N SER A 242 -19.87 -14.72 -13.78
CA SER A 242 -21.27 -14.90 -13.44
C SER A 242 -21.44 -16.36 -13.02
N GLU A 243 -21.82 -16.60 -11.78
CA GLU A 243 -22.24 -17.90 -11.27
C GLU A 243 -23.43 -18.42 -12.10
N ASN A 244 -23.12 -19.04 -13.23
CA ASN A 244 -23.98 -19.95 -13.93
C ASN A 244 -23.09 -20.83 -14.81
N ASP A 245 -23.04 -22.09 -14.39
CA ASP A 245 -22.26 -23.17 -14.96
C ASP A 245 -22.40 -23.28 -16.48
N SER A 246 -21.28 -23.10 -17.18
CA SER A 246 -20.90 -23.96 -18.31
C SER A 246 -19.44 -23.67 -18.68
N ILE A 247 -18.54 -24.57 -18.28
CA ILE A 247 -17.08 -24.56 -18.57
C ILE A 247 -16.83 -24.92 -20.05
N SER A 248 -17.55 -24.32 -20.98
CA SER A 248 -17.33 -24.54 -22.41
C SER A 248 -17.55 -23.25 -23.18
N ASN A 249 -16.45 -22.72 -23.74
CA ASN A 249 -16.42 -21.75 -24.84
C ASN A 249 -16.79 -20.28 -24.57
N LYS A 250 -16.57 -19.74 -23.36
CA LYS A 250 -16.66 -18.28 -23.11
C LYS A 250 -15.32 -17.57 -22.90
N ILE A 251 -14.28 -17.99 -23.61
CA ILE A 251 -13.23 -17.03 -24.03
C ILE A 251 -13.79 -16.31 -25.26
N LEU A 252 -14.87 -15.55 -25.07
CA LEU A 252 -15.33 -14.64 -26.11
C LEU A 252 -14.38 -13.44 -26.04
N LEU A 253 -13.19 -13.58 -26.62
CA LEU A 253 -12.30 -12.44 -26.84
C LEU A 253 -13.15 -11.39 -27.58
N GLU A 254 -13.33 -10.22 -26.98
CA GLU A 254 -14.01 -9.12 -27.68
C GLU A 254 -13.31 -8.91 -29.03
N PRO A 255 -14.05 -8.83 -30.15
CA PRO A 255 -13.46 -8.71 -31.49
C PRO A 255 -12.44 -7.57 -31.60
N ALA A 256 -12.66 -6.47 -30.86
CA ALA A 256 -11.74 -5.34 -30.78
C ALA A 256 -10.37 -5.74 -30.23
N ILE A 257 -10.32 -6.58 -29.19
CA ILE A 257 -9.10 -7.02 -28.53
C ILE A 257 -8.34 -8.03 -29.39
N TYR A 258 -9.06 -8.95 -30.02
CA TYR A 258 -8.46 -9.86 -30.99
C TYR A 258 -7.81 -9.09 -32.15
N HIS A 259 -8.52 -8.09 -32.70
CA HIS A 259 -7.98 -7.24 -33.74
C HIS A 259 -6.79 -6.39 -33.27
N THR A 260 -6.80 -5.88 -32.05
CA THR A 260 -5.66 -5.14 -31.48
C THR A 260 -4.45 -6.05 -31.30
N VAL A 261 -4.62 -7.25 -30.72
CA VAL A 261 -3.55 -8.25 -30.56
C VAL A 261 -2.97 -8.65 -31.92
N GLN A 262 -3.83 -8.94 -32.90
CA GLN A 262 -3.40 -9.27 -34.26
C GLN A 262 -2.60 -8.13 -34.89
N ARG A 263 -3.11 -6.90 -34.87
CA ARG A 263 -2.44 -5.74 -35.46
C ARG A 263 -1.11 -5.38 -34.77
N THR A 264 -1.01 -5.53 -33.44
CA THR A 264 0.20 -5.09 -32.70
C THR A 264 1.26 -6.17 -32.55
N LEU A 265 0.92 -7.46 -32.62
CA LEU A 265 1.88 -8.55 -32.42
C LEU A 265 2.19 -9.34 -33.70
N ILE A 266 1.23 -9.47 -34.62
CA ILE A 266 1.39 -10.28 -35.83
C ILE A 266 1.91 -9.42 -36.98
N ASP A 267 1.43 -8.18 -37.14
CA ASP A 267 1.89 -7.28 -38.20
C ASP A 267 3.23 -6.56 -37.90
N SER A 268 3.80 -6.78 -36.70
CA SER A 268 5.08 -6.21 -36.25
C SER A 268 6.28 -7.16 -36.39
N VAL A 269 6.06 -8.37 -36.89
CA VAL A 269 7.08 -9.38 -37.23
C VAL A 269 7.36 -9.34 -38.72
#